data_AF-F6L6Y3-F1
#
_entry.id   AF-F6L6Y3-F1
#
_cell.length_a   1.000
_cell.length_b   1.000
_cell.length_c   1.000
_cell.angle_alpha   90.00
_cell.angle_beta   90.00
_cell.angle_gamma   90.00
#
_symmetry.space_group_name_H-M   'P 1'
#
loop_
_entity.id
_entity.type
_entity.pdbx_description
1 polymer ?
#
loop_
_entity_poly.entity_id
_entity_poly.type
_entity_poly.pdbx_seq_one_letter_code
_entity_poly.pdbx_strand_id
1 'polypeptide(L)'
;SLIASGLYGYNATLVGVLMAVFSDKGDYFWWPLLPVCAMSMTCPIFSSALNSVLSKWDLPVFTLPFNMALSMYLSATGHYNPFFPAKLVIPITTAPNISWSDLSALE
;
A
#
# COMPACT_ATOMS: atom_id res chain seq x y z
N SER A 1 12.24 -14.20 18.71
CA SER A 1 10.99 -14.56 18.02
C SER A 1 10.82 -13.64 16.82
N LEU A 2 10.06 -14.05 15.78
CA LEU A 2 9.81 -13.22 14.59
C LEU A 2 9.16 -11.85 14.89
N ILE A 3 8.41 -11.78 16.00
CA ILE A 3 7.80 -10.54 16.51
C ILE A 3 8.88 -9.58 17.03
N ALA A 4 9.83 -10.08 17.83
CA ALA A 4 10.89 -9.26 18.41
C ALA A 4 11.85 -8.67 17.35
N SER A 5 11.98 -9.34 16.21
CA SER A 5 12.74 -8.87 15.05
C SER A 5 11.91 -8.04 14.06
N GLY A 6 10.66 -7.69 14.39
CA GLY A 6 9.83 -6.79 13.61
C GLY A 6 9.18 -7.39 12.34
N LEU A 7 9.30 -8.70 12.09
CA LEU A 7 8.79 -9.32 10.85
C LEU A 7 7.27 -9.31 10.72
N TYR A 8 6.52 -9.08 11.81
CA TYR A 8 5.06 -8.93 11.75
C TYR A 8 4.59 -7.47 11.71
N GLY A 9 5.49 -6.50 11.85
CA GLY A 9 5.14 -5.07 11.89
C GLY A 9 5.34 -4.35 10.55
N TYR A 10 6.41 -4.65 9.82
CA TYR A 10 6.82 -3.81 8.67
C TYR A 10 5.77 -3.71 7.55
N ASN A 11 5.02 -4.80 7.26
CA ASN A 11 3.95 -4.78 6.28
C ASN A 11 2.81 -3.83 6.71
N ALA A 12 2.44 -3.84 7.99
CA ALA A 12 1.40 -2.95 8.53
C ALA A 12 1.87 -1.49 8.55
N THR A 13 3.15 -1.23 8.81
CA THR A 13 3.73 0.12 8.70
C THR A 13 3.55 0.69 7.28
N LEU A 14 3.88 -0.10 6.25
CA LEU A 14 3.68 0.31 4.85
C LEU A 14 2.20 0.52 4.53
N VAL A 15 1.31 -0.37 5.01
CA VAL A 15 -0.15 -0.20 4.85
C VAL A 15 -0.60 1.15 5.40
N GLY A 16 -0.24 1.48 6.64
CA GLY A 16 -0.64 2.75 7.27
C GLY A 16 -0.16 3.98 6.50
N VAL A 17 1.12 4.00 6.11
CA VAL A 17 1.72 5.11 5.35
C VAL A 17 1.05 5.26 3.98
N LEU A 18 0.95 4.19 3.20
CA LEU A 18 0.41 4.29 1.84
C LEU A 18 -1.11 4.46 1.79
N MET A 19 -1.87 3.97 2.78
CA MET A 19 -3.30 4.30 2.88
C MET A 19 -3.53 5.80 3.09
N ALA A 20 -2.65 6.49 3.83
CA ALA A 20 -2.68 7.94 3.93
C ALA A 20 -2.28 8.61 2.61
N VAL A 21 -1.18 8.19 1.99
CA VAL A 21 -0.68 8.77 0.72
C VAL A 21 -1.70 8.67 -0.41
N PHE A 22 -2.42 7.55 -0.52
CA PHE A 22 -3.41 7.31 -1.55
C PHE A 22 -4.82 7.77 -1.20
N SER A 23 -5.05 8.37 -0.02
CA SER A 23 -6.34 8.96 0.30
C SER A 23 -6.56 10.27 -0.47
N ASP A 24 -7.80 10.50 -0.91
CA ASP A 24 -8.22 11.73 -1.59
C ASP A 24 -8.76 12.80 -0.62
N LYS A 25 -8.72 12.54 0.69
CA LYS A 25 -9.25 13.43 1.74
C LYS A 25 -8.22 14.40 2.33
N GLY A 26 -6.96 14.32 1.90
CA GLY A 26 -5.87 15.15 2.39
C GLY A 26 -5.40 14.83 3.82
N ASP A 27 -4.60 15.73 4.38
CA ASP A 27 -3.96 15.55 5.70
C ASP A 27 -4.96 15.65 6.86
N TYR A 28 -4.63 14.99 7.98
CA TYR A 28 -5.42 15.01 9.23
C TYR A 28 -6.88 14.55 9.10
N PHE A 29 -7.22 13.84 8.03
CA PHE A 29 -8.45 13.06 7.99
C PHE A 29 -8.29 11.90 9.00
N TRP A 30 -9.03 11.95 10.12
CA TRP A 30 -8.87 11.01 11.25
C TRP A 30 -9.60 9.68 11.07
N TRP A 31 -10.71 9.67 10.32
CA TRP A 31 -11.51 8.47 10.05
C TRP A 31 -10.75 7.28 9.40
N PRO A 32 -9.73 7.47 8.54
CA PRO A 32 -8.88 6.41 8.00
C PRO A 32 -8.16 5.57 9.05
N LEU A 33 -8.03 6.03 10.31
CA LEU A 33 -7.49 5.19 11.37
C LEU A 33 -8.26 3.86 11.50
N LEU A 34 -9.58 3.87 11.26
CA LEU A 34 -10.39 2.66 11.30
C LEU A 34 -9.99 1.64 10.21
N PRO A 35 -10.03 1.97 8.90
CA PRO A 35 -9.57 1.03 7.89
C PRO A 35 -8.08 0.74 7.98
N VAL A 36 -7.22 1.68 8.43
CA VAL A 36 -5.78 1.40 8.65
C VAL A 36 -5.60 0.30 9.70
N CYS A 37 -6.30 0.37 10.84
CA CYS A 37 -6.27 -0.68 11.85
C CYS A 37 -6.78 -2.01 11.30
N ALA A 38 -7.92 -1.99 10.58
CA ALA A 38 -8.50 -3.20 9.99
C ALA A 38 -7.55 -3.88 8.99
N MET A 39 -6.94 -3.11 8.08
CA MET A 39 -5.99 -3.64 7.09
C MET A 39 -4.66 -4.06 7.73
N SER A 40 -4.23 -3.39 8.79
CA SER A 40 -3.05 -3.81 9.56
C SER A 40 -3.26 -5.18 10.23
N MET A 41 -4.47 -5.48 10.70
CA MET A 41 -4.82 -6.77 11.29
C MET A 41 -4.82 -7.92 10.27
N THR A 42 -4.97 -7.64 8.97
CA THR A 42 -4.86 -8.68 7.93
C THR A 42 -3.41 -9.01 7.57
N CYS A 43 -2.45 -8.12 7.86
CA CYS A 43 -1.04 -8.32 7.53
C CYS A 43 -0.44 -9.60 8.14
N PRO A 44 -0.66 -9.94 9.43
CA PRO A 44 -0.23 -11.23 9.99
C PRO A 44 -0.92 -12.44 9.35
N ILE A 45 -2.20 -12.30 8.94
CA ILE A 45 -2.96 -13.37 8.27
C ILE A 45 -2.33 -13.67 6.91
N PHE A 46 -2.12 -12.64 6.08
CA PHE A 46 -1.43 -12.78 4.80
C PHE A 46 -0.01 -13.30 4.98
N SER A 47 0.74 -12.77 5.95
CA SER A 47 2.11 -13.22 6.24
C SER A 47 2.14 -14.71 6.58
N SER A 48 1.22 -15.19 7.42
CA SER A 48 1.12 -16.60 7.79
C SER A 48 0.78 -17.48 6.59
N ALA A 49 -0.23 -17.10 5.81
CA ALA A 49 -0.65 -17.85 4.62
C ALA A 49 0.45 -17.91 3.55
N LEU A 50 1.10 -16.79 3.26
CA LEU A 50 2.21 -16.71 2.31
C LEU A 50 3.42 -17.50 2.80
N ASN A 51 3.75 -17.42 4.08
CA ASN A 51 4.86 -18.17 4.65
C ASN A 51 4.63 -19.68 4.55
N SER A 52 3.39 -20.16 4.74
CA SER A 52 3.03 -21.58 4.56
C SER A 52 3.30 -22.11 3.13
N VAL A 53 3.22 -21.23 2.13
CA VAL A 53 3.51 -21.58 0.73
C VAL A 53 4.98 -21.38 0.40
N LEU A 54 5.53 -20.20 0.65
CA LEU A 54 6.86 -19.78 0.21
C LEU A 54 8.00 -20.45 0.99
N SER A 55 7.78 -20.81 2.25
CA SER A 55 8.77 -21.56 3.04
C SER A 55 9.12 -22.91 2.44
N LYS A 56 8.26 -23.50 1.60
CA LYS A 56 8.57 -24.74 0.87
C LYS A 56 9.74 -24.60 -0.12
N TRP A 57 10.03 -23.37 -0.54
CA TRP A 57 11.16 -23.00 -1.39
C TRP A 57 12.20 -22.16 -0.64
N ASP A 58 12.12 -22.10 0.69
CA ASP A 58 12.98 -21.24 1.54
C ASP A 58 12.96 -19.75 1.13
N LEU A 59 11.82 -19.29 0.59
CA LEU A 59 11.62 -17.91 0.16
C LEU A 59 10.94 -17.08 1.26
N PRO A 60 11.37 -15.82 1.49
CA PRO A 60 10.70 -14.92 2.41
C PRO A 60 9.43 -14.33 1.78
N VAL A 61 8.49 -13.88 2.63
CA VAL A 61 7.22 -13.26 2.18
C VAL A 61 7.38 -11.84 1.61
N PHE A 62 8.53 -11.20 1.87
CA PHE A 62 8.78 -9.79 1.52
C PHE A 62 7.58 -8.88 1.83
N THR A 63 7.29 -7.90 0.98
CA THR A 63 6.18 -6.97 1.15
C THR A 63 4.90 -7.44 0.46
N LEU A 64 4.78 -8.74 0.13
CA LEU A 64 3.56 -9.31 -0.45
C LEU A 64 2.32 -9.12 0.45
N PRO A 65 2.38 -9.30 1.78
CA PRO A 65 1.24 -9.02 2.66
C PRO A 65 0.74 -7.58 2.54
N PHE A 66 1.68 -6.60 2.52
CA PHE A 66 1.38 -5.19 2.29
C PHE A 66 0.70 -4.96 0.93
N ASN A 67 1.30 -5.47 -0.16
CA ASN A 67 0.78 -5.22 -1.51
C ASN A 67 -0.62 -5.82 -1.69
N MET A 68 -0.88 -7.02 -1.15
CA MET A 68 -2.21 -7.64 -1.18
C MET A 68 -3.22 -6.83 -0.37
N ALA A 69 -2.88 -6.44 0.86
CA ALA A 69 -3.75 -5.65 1.71
C ALA A 69 -4.06 -4.29 1.06
N LEU A 70 -3.06 -3.53 0.62
CA LEU A 70 -3.25 -2.23 0.00
C LEU A 70 -4.06 -2.34 -1.30
N SER A 71 -3.75 -3.29 -2.18
CA SER A 71 -4.48 -3.47 -3.43
C SER A 71 -5.95 -3.83 -3.18
N MET A 72 -6.22 -4.70 -2.20
CA MET A 72 -7.57 -5.07 -1.79
C MET A 72 -8.33 -3.86 -1.25
N TYR A 73 -7.71 -3.07 -0.37
CA TYR A 73 -8.31 -1.85 0.20
C TYR A 73 -8.63 -0.83 -0.89
N LEU A 74 -7.66 -0.47 -1.73
CA LEU A 74 -7.83 0.52 -2.79
C LEU A 74 -8.86 0.10 -3.83
N SER A 75 -8.98 -1.20 -4.12
CA SER A 75 -10.01 -1.72 -5.02
C SER A 75 -11.40 -1.71 -4.38
N ALA A 76 -11.48 -2.00 -3.08
CA ALA A 76 -12.75 -2.01 -2.34
C ALA A 76 -13.32 -0.62 -2.12
N THR A 77 -12.47 0.39 -1.92
CA THR A 77 -12.90 1.78 -1.80
C THR A 77 -12.97 2.47 -3.16
N GLY A 78 -11.86 2.50 -3.89
CA GLY A 78 -11.73 3.22 -5.14
C GLY A 78 -11.90 4.74 -4.97
N HIS A 79 -11.92 5.45 -6.09
CA HIS A 79 -12.04 6.91 -6.08
C HIS A 79 -13.43 7.41 -5.65
N TYR A 80 -14.48 6.65 -5.94
CA TYR A 80 -15.86 7.08 -5.77
C TYR A 80 -16.51 6.67 -4.44
N ASN A 81 -15.74 6.14 -3.49
CA ASN A 81 -16.30 5.81 -2.17
C ASN A 81 -16.72 7.08 -1.41
N PRO A 82 -17.94 7.14 -0.83
CA PRO A 82 -18.39 8.33 -0.13
C PRO A 82 -17.62 8.61 1.18
N PHE A 83 -17.06 7.57 1.81
CA PHE A 83 -16.38 7.67 3.11
C PHE A 83 -14.86 7.75 2.98
N PHE A 84 -14.28 6.85 2.18
CA PHE A 84 -12.84 6.65 2.06
C PHE A 84 -12.38 6.70 0.60
N PRO A 85 -12.57 7.81 -0.12
CA PRO A 85 -12.14 7.91 -1.52
C PRO A 85 -10.62 7.84 -1.64
N ALA A 86 -10.15 7.04 -2.59
CA ALA A 86 -8.75 6.96 -2.99
C ALA A 86 -8.45 7.96 -4.11
N LYS A 87 -7.18 8.36 -4.25
CA LYS A 87 -6.73 9.18 -5.38
C LYS A 87 -7.03 8.48 -6.71
N LEU A 88 -7.47 9.25 -7.69
CA LEU A 88 -7.75 8.74 -9.03
C LEU A 88 -6.44 8.39 -9.74
N VAL A 89 -6.28 7.12 -10.11
CA VAL A 89 -5.18 6.64 -10.95
C VAL A 89 -5.69 6.51 -12.38
N ILE A 90 -5.07 7.25 -13.31
CA ILE A 90 -5.48 7.32 -14.72
C ILE A 90 -4.37 6.70 -15.57
N PRO A 91 -4.69 5.81 -16.54
CA PRO A 91 -3.69 5.31 -17.46
C PRO A 91 -3.13 6.42 -18.35
N ILE A 92 -1.87 6.29 -18.75
CA ILE A 92 -1.27 7.17 -19.76
C ILE A 92 -1.94 6.84 -21.10
N THR A 93 -2.58 7.82 -21.72
CA THR A 93 -3.30 7.66 -23.00
C THR A 93 -2.63 8.37 -24.17
N THR A 94 -1.61 9.19 -23.91
CA THR A 94 -0.85 9.94 -24.92
C THR A 94 0.63 9.95 -24.56
N ALA A 95 1.50 10.06 -25.56
CA ALA A 95 2.94 10.19 -25.33
C ALA A 95 3.23 11.51 -24.59
N PRO A 96 4.02 11.51 -23.49
CA PRO A 96 4.36 12.74 -22.80
C PRO A 96 5.27 13.62 -23.68
N ASN A 97 5.00 14.92 -23.69
CA ASN A 97 5.90 15.88 -24.35
C ASN A 97 7.10 16.15 -23.44
N ILE A 98 8.27 15.62 -23.80
CA ILE A 98 9.50 15.73 -23.00
C ILE A 98 10.41 16.79 -23.63
N SER A 99 10.68 17.86 -22.90
CA SER A 99 11.64 18.90 -23.24
C SER A 99 12.98 18.61 -22.57
N TRP A 100 13.96 18.16 -23.36
CA TRP A 100 15.28 17.76 -22.84
C TRP A 100 16.07 18.92 -22.24
N SER A 101 15.85 20.16 -22.72
CA SER A 101 16.49 21.36 -22.17
C SER A 101 16.07 21.64 -20.72
N ASP A 102 14.81 21.36 -20.38
CA ASP A 102 14.30 21.56 -19.01
C ASP A 102 14.84 20.49 -18.05
N LEU A 103 15.04 19.25 -18.55
CA LEU A 103 15.66 18.18 -17.77
C LEU A 103 17.13 18.46 -17.47
N SER A 104 17.89 18.97 -18.44
CA SER A 104 19.30 19.33 -18.25
C SER A 104 19.52 20.52 -17.31
N ALA A 105 18.49 21.34 -17.07
CA ALA A 105 18.57 22.49 -16.16
C ALA A 105 18.34 22.12 -14.68
N LEU A 106 17.99 20.85 -14.39
CA LEU A 106 17.76 20.32 -13.04
C LEU A 106 18.97 19.55 -12.48
N GLU A 107 19.99 19.29 -13.30
CA GLU A 107 21.34 18.84 -12.86
C GLU A 107 22.19 20.03 -12.41
#